data_AF-A0A2K3P0T8-F1
#
_entry.id   AF-A0A2K3P0T8-F1
#
_cell.length_a   1.000
_cell.length_b   1.000
_cell.length_c   1.000
_cell.angle_alpha   90.00
_cell.angle_beta   90.00
_cell.angle_gamma   90.00
#
_symmetry.space_group_name_H-M   'P 1'
#
loop_
_entity.id
_entity.type
_entity.pdbx_description
1 polymer ?
#
loop_
_entity_poly.entity_id
_entity_poly.type
_entity_poly.pdbx_seq_one_letter_code
_entity_poly.pdbx_strand_id
1 'polypeptide(L)'
;MPPVTFSVILMQSWEAHSGAHRVLSFKIWEIVYAKDGSVKEVISVMQLKGHKSAVTWLCFAPNSEQIITASKDGSLRIWNINVRYHMDEDPKTLKVFPIPLRDSTDTALHYDRLSISPDGKILAATHGSTLQWLSAETGKVLDTAEKAHDGDITGIAWSPKTIPNGNEKVFVLATASVDKKVKLWAAPS
;
A
#
# COMPACT_ATOMS: atom_id res chain seq x y z
N MET A 1 -14.19 -33.29 -13.58
CA MET A 1 -13.05 -32.51 -13.05
C MET A 1 -13.56 -31.11 -12.73
N PRO A 2 -13.25 -30.53 -11.57
CA PRO A 2 -13.61 -29.14 -11.30
C PRO A 2 -12.83 -28.22 -12.27
N PRO A 3 -13.39 -27.07 -12.67
CA PRO A 3 -12.70 -26.11 -13.53
C PRO A 3 -11.46 -25.57 -12.81
N VAL A 4 -10.32 -25.56 -13.50
CA VAL A 4 -9.13 -24.82 -13.07
C VAL A 4 -9.50 -23.34 -13.14
N THR A 5 -9.78 -22.75 -11.99
CA THR A 5 -10.14 -21.33 -11.87
C THR A 5 -8.87 -20.60 -11.47
N PHE A 6 -8.47 -19.62 -12.28
CA PHE A 6 -7.44 -18.66 -11.89
C PHE A 6 -8.15 -17.43 -11.35
N SER A 7 -7.72 -16.94 -10.21
CA SER A 7 -8.36 -15.83 -9.52
C SER A 7 -7.38 -14.66 -9.51
N VAL A 8 -7.76 -13.53 -10.09
CA VAL A 8 -6.98 -12.29 -9.99
C VAL A 8 -7.70 -11.37 -9.02
N ILE A 9 -6.98 -10.90 -8.01
CA ILE A 9 -7.48 -9.92 -7.04
C ILE A 9 -7.36 -8.53 -7.67
N LEU A 10 -8.49 -7.95 -8.05
CA LEU A 10 -8.56 -6.52 -8.39
C LEU A 10 -9.00 -5.74 -7.16
N MET A 11 -8.36 -4.60 -6.93
CA MET A 11 -8.69 -3.73 -5.82
C MET A 11 -8.83 -2.29 -6.31
N GLN A 12 -9.95 -1.66 -5.95
CA GLN A 12 -10.27 -0.30 -6.37
C GLN A 12 -10.50 0.56 -5.12
N SER A 13 -9.69 1.61 -4.94
CA SER A 13 -10.05 2.73 -4.09
C SER A 13 -10.94 3.68 -4.90
N TRP A 14 -11.99 4.21 -4.27
CA TRP A 14 -12.86 5.21 -4.89
C TRP A 14 -12.66 6.52 -4.14
N GLU A 15 -12.31 7.60 -4.84
CA GLU A 15 -12.47 8.95 -4.32
C GLU A 15 -13.78 9.49 -4.91
N ALA A 16 -14.79 9.68 -4.06
CA ALA A 16 -16.01 10.33 -4.50
C ALA A 16 -15.71 11.81 -4.79
N HIS A 17 -15.59 12.18 -6.06
CA HIS A 17 -15.68 13.57 -6.52
C HIS A 17 -17.14 14.03 -6.44
N SER A 18 -17.64 14.24 -5.23
CA SER A 18 -18.78 15.08 -4.87
C SER A 18 -19.15 14.76 -3.42
N GLY A 19 -19.26 15.81 -2.61
CA GLY A 19 -19.45 15.69 -1.16
C GLY A 19 -20.70 14.89 -0.82
N ALA A 20 -20.51 13.67 -0.28
CA ALA A 20 -21.35 13.02 0.74
C ALA A 20 -20.98 11.55 0.99
N HIS A 21 -20.20 10.90 0.11
CA HIS A 21 -19.87 9.48 0.29
C HIS A 21 -18.40 9.28 0.65
N ARG A 22 -18.13 9.24 1.97
CA ARG A 22 -16.84 8.83 2.53
C ARG A 22 -16.65 7.33 2.30
N VAL A 23 -15.60 6.95 1.59
CA VAL A 23 -15.25 5.54 1.41
C VAL A 23 -14.51 5.06 2.65
N LEU A 24 -15.24 4.38 3.53
CA LEU A 24 -14.76 3.86 4.82
C LEU A 24 -14.27 2.39 4.73
N SER A 25 -14.37 1.79 3.54
CA SER A 25 -14.02 0.40 3.29
C SER A 25 -13.57 0.20 1.86
N PHE A 26 -12.69 -0.76 1.62
CA PHE A 26 -12.30 -1.19 0.28
C PHE A 26 -12.69 -2.65 0.05
N LYS A 27 -12.84 -3.03 -1.23
CA LYS A 27 -13.31 -4.35 -1.63
C LYS A 27 -12.25 -5.11 -2.41
N ILE A 28 -12.16 -6.41 -2.14
CA ILE A 28 -11.39 -7.37 -2.93
C ILE A 28 -12.37 -8.08 -3.83
N TRP A 29 -12.02 -8.16 -5.12
CA TRP A 29 -12.81 -8.84 -6.13
C TRP A 29 -12.03 -10.02 -6.67
N GLU A 30 -12.71 -11.14 -6.89
CA GLU A 30 -12.20 -12.29 -7.61
C GLU A 30 -12.74 -12.27 -9.04
N ILE A 31 -11.84 -12.35 -10.02
CA ILE A 31 -12.21 -12.55 -11.43
C ILE A 31 -12.17 -14.04 -11.74
N VAL A 32 -13.32 -14.60 -12.11
CA VAL A 32 -13.46 -16.00 -12.53
C VAL A 32 -13.34 -16.06 -14.05
N TYR A 33 -12.39 -16.83 -14.56
CA TYR A 33 -12.21 -17.03 -16.00
C TYR A 33 -12.86 -18.32 -16.48
N ALA A 34 -13.42 -18.29 -17.70
CA ALA A 34 -13.82 -19.48 -18.44
C ALA A 34 -12.60 -20.15 -19.08
N LYS A 35 -12.78 -21.38 -19.59
CA LYS A 35 -11.70 -22.18 -20.19
C LYS A 35 -11.06 -21.54 -21.42
N ASP A 36 -11.80 -20.66 -22.10
CA ASP A 36 -11.32 -19.90 -23.26
C ASP A 36 -10.58 -18.61 -22.87
N GLY A 37 -10.41 -18.34 -21.57
CA GLY A 37 -9.76 -17.15 -21.05
C GLY A 37 -10.67 -15.93 -20.96
N SER A 38 -11.94 -16.03 -21.33
CA SER A 38 -12.92 -14.94 -21.14
C SER A 38 -13.27 -14.78 -19.66
N VAL A 39 -13.56 -13.55 -19.23
CA VAL A 39 -14.08 -13.28 -17.88
C VAL A 39 -15.51 -13.82 -17.81
N LYS A 40 -15.72 -14.81 -16.94
CA LYS A 40 -17.04 -15.40 -16.68
C LYS A 40 -17.81 -14.58 -15.66
N GLU A 41 -17.15 -14.19 -14.57
CA GLU A 41 -17.77 -13.50 -13.43
C GLU A 41 -16.75 -12.66 -12.66
N VAL A 42 -17.22 -11.58 -12.02
CA VAL A 42 -16.43 -10.78 -11.07
C VAL A 42 -17.18 -10.76 -9.74
N ILE A 43 -16.61 -11.40 -8.73
CA ILE A 43 -17.26 -11.66 -7.44
C ILE A 43 -16.64 -10.76 -6.38
N SER A 44 -17.47 -10.03 -5.62
CA SER A 44 -17.00 -9.31 -4.42
C SER A 44 -16.74 -10.33 -3.32
N VAL A 45 -15.48 -10.67 -3.06
CA VAL A 45 -15.12 -11.72 -2.10
C VAL A 45 -14.84 -11.20 -0.69
N MET A 46 -14.51 -9.91 -0.54
CA MET A 46 -14.15 -9.37 0.76
C MET A 46 -14.41 -7.87 0.85
N GLN A 47 -14.85 -7.41 2.02
CA GLN A 47 -14.92 -5.99 2.34
C GLN A 47 -14.11 -5.69 3.60
N LEU A 48 -13.06 -4.89 3.45
CA LEU A 48 -12.14 -4.52 4.52
C LEU A 48 -12.66 -3.28 5.23
N LYS A 49 -13.32 -3.49 6.37
CA LYS A 49 -13.94 -2.44 7.20
C LYS A 49 -13.05 -2.13 8.40
N GLY A 50 -12.91 -0.85 8.73
CA GLY A 50 -12.26 -0.45 9.99
C GLY A 50 -11.64 0.95 9.96
N HIS A 51 -11.25 1.45 8.79
CA HIS A 51 -10.83 2.84 8.67
C HIS A 51 -12.00 3.79 8.98
N LYS A 52 -11.70 4.89 9.67
CA LYS A 52 -12.69 5.89 10.09
C LYS A 52 -12.80 7.07 9.10
N SER A 53 -11.98 7.06 8.07
CA SER A 53 -11.92 8.07 7.02
C SER A 53 -11.47 7.45 5.69
N ALA A 54 -11.33 8.27 4.66
CA ALA A 54 -10.94 7.83 3.32
C ALA A 54 -9.60 7.08 3.35
N VAL A 55 -9.56 5.91 2.69
CA VAL A 55 -8.31 5.21 2.37
C VAL A 55 -7.64 5.94 1.21
N THR A 56 -6.41 6.38 1.40
CA THR A 56 -5.68 7.22 0.43
C THR A 56 -4.79 6.38 -0.48
N TRP A 57 -4.25 5.28 0.04
CA TRP A 57 -3.41 4.38 -0.74
C TRP A 57 -3.35 2.98 -0.12
N LEU A 58 -2.85 2.03 -0.90
CA LEU A 58 -2.67 0.64 -0.49
C LEU A 58 -1.50 -0.02 -1.23
N CYS A 59 -0.98 -1.11 -0.67
CA CYS A 59 -0.04 -1.98 -1.37
C CYS A 59 -0.15 -3.43 -0.85
N PHE A 60 0.17 -4.40 -1.71
CA PHE A 60 0.31 -5.79 -1.31
C PHE A 60 1.65 -6.01 -0.61
N ALA A 61 1.66 -6.85 0.42
CA ALA A 61 2.89 -7.41 0.96
C ALA A 61 3.47 -8.46 -0.02
N PRO A 62 4.79 -8.70 -0.03
CA PRO A 62 5.40 -9.67 -0.95
C PRO A 62 4.91 -11.11 -0.79
N ASN A 63 4.41 -11.46 0.40
CA ASN A 63 3.81 -12.77 0.66
C ASN A 63 2.46 -12.98 -0.05
N SER A 64 1.86 -11.92 -0.64
CA SER A 64 0.53 -11.95 -1.28
C SER A 64 -0.63 -12.33 -0.36
N GLU A 65 -0.39 -12.42 0.95
CA GLU A 65 -1.38 -12.77 1.97
C GLU A 65 -1.80 -11.55 2.79
N GLN A 66 -1.11 -10.42 2.63
CA GLN A 66 -1.37 -9.21 3.38
C GLN A 66 -1.48 -7.99 2.48
N ILE A 67 -2.31 -7.05 2.93
CA ILE A 67 -2.43 -5.71 2.34
C ILE A 67 -2.11 -4.69 3.43
N ILE A 68 -1.40 -3.64 3.04
CA ILE A 68 -1.18 -2.45 3.87
C ILE A 68 -1.98 -1.30 3.28
N THR A 69 -2.72 -0.57 4.11
CA THR A 69 -3.50 0.61 3.70
C THR A 69 -3.15 1.83 4.52
N ALA A 70 -3.16 3.01 3.89
CA ALA A 70 -3.09 4.32 4.55
C ALA A 70 -4.44 5.02 4.48
N SER A 71 -4.76 5.83 5.49
CA SER A 71 -6.01 6.57 5.54
C SER A 71 -5.85 7.97 6.12
N LYS A 72 -6.76 8.87 5.72
CA LYS A 72 -6.96 10.19 6.34
C LYS A 72 -7.46 10.11 7.79
N ASP A 73 -7.69 8.91 8.34
CA ASP A 73 -7.94 8.72 9.76
C ASP A 73 -6.66 8.73 10.61
N GLY A 74 -5.49 8.94 9.96
CA GLY A 74 -4.20 9.01 10.62
C GLY A 74 -3.62 7.63 10.95
N SER A 75 -4.12 6.55 10.34
CA SER A 75 -3.61 5.20 10.57
C SER A 75 -3.16 4.48 9.30
N LEU A 76 -2.14 3.64 9.48
CA LEU A 76 -1.80 2.51 8.63
C LEU A 76 -2.47 1.26 9.18
N ARG A 77 -3.01 0.40 8.31
CA ARG A 77 -3.55 -0.90 8.71
C ARG A 77 -2.94 -2.01 7.88
N ILE A 78 -2.63 -3.12 8.56
CA ILE A 78 -2.21 -4.36 7.92
C ILE A 78 -3.35 -5.36 8.03
N TRP A 79 -3.74 -5.92 6.90
CA TRP A 79 -4.88 -6.83 6.77
C TRP A 79 -4.38 -8.20 6.36
N ASN A 80 -4.91 -9.25 6.99
CA ASN A 80 -4.80 -10.60 6.45
C ASN A 80 -5.89 -10.79 5.40
N ILE A 81 -5.48 -11.15 4.18
CA ILE A 81 -6.37 -11.45 3.06
C ILE A 81 -6.28 -12.91 2.62
N ASN A 82 -5.37 -13.71 3.20
CA ASN A 82 -5.41 -15.16 3.08
C ASN A 82 -6.45 -15.76 4.04
N VAL A 83 -7.70 -15.35 3.85
CA VAL A 83 -8.87 -15.92 4.51
C VAL A 83 -9.62 -16.78 3.51
N ARG A 84 -10.29 -17.82 4.01
CA ARG A 84 -11.15 -18.68 3.20
C ARG A 84 -12.42 -17.91 2.86
N TYR A 85 -12.39 -17.05 1.85
CA TYR A 85 -13.54 -16.25 1.44
C TYR A 85 -14.74 -17.12 1.02
N HIS A 86 -14.51 -18.36 0.56
CA HIS A 86 -15.58 -19.36 0.36
C HIS A 86 -16.29 -19.82 1.65
N MET A 87 -15.85 -19.39 2.82
CA MET A 87 -16.45 -19.66 4.14
C MET A 87 -16.99 -18.38 4.80
N ASP A 88 -17.16 -17.29 4.05
CA ASP A 88 -17.64 -15.98 4.54
C ASP A 88 -16.87 -15.44 5.76
N GLU A 89 -15.58 -15.77 5.87
CA GLU A 89 -14.75 -15.26 6.96
C GLU A 89 -14.40 -13.78 6.72
N ASP A 90 -14.75 -12.94 7.69
CA ASP A 90 -14.39 -11.53 7.66
C ASP A 90 -12.86 -11.35 7.63
N PRO A 91 -12.35 -10.37 6.86
CA PRO A 91 -10.94 -10.03 6.92
C PRO A 91 -10.52 -9.61 8.32
N LYS A 92 -9.34 -10.04 8.72
CA LYS A 92 -8.78 -9.69 10.03
C LYS A 92 -7.78 -8.55 9.87
N THR A 93 -8.03 -7.44 10.56
CA THR A 93 -6.98 -6.45 10.81
C THR A 93 -5.93 -7.10 11.70
N LEU A 94 -4.71 -7.26 11.20
CA LEU A 94 -3.58 -7.82 11.95
C LEU A 94 -2.95 -6.75 12.84
N LYS A 95 -2.71 -5.57 12.28
CA LYS A 95 -2.01 -4.46 12.95
C LYS A 95 -2.61 -3.12 12.56
N VAL A 96 -2.56 -2.16 13.48
CA VAL A 96 -2.90 -0.76 13.26
C VAL A 96 -1.75 0.08 13.81
N PHE A 97 -1.17 0.92 12.97
CA PHE A 97 -0.13 1.87 13.37
C PHE A 97 -0.62 3.30 13.16
N PRO A 98 -0.31 4.24 14.05
CA PRO A 98 -0.50 5.65 13.75
C PRO A 98 0.46 6.07 12.63
N ILE A 99 0.02 6.96 11.75
CA ILE A 99 0.92 7.66 10.84
C ILE A 99 1.80 8.59 11.69
N PRO A 100 3.13 8.43 11.66
CA PRO A 100 4.04 9.19 12.50
C PRO A 100 4.26 10.63 12.00
N LEU A 101 3.90 10.95 10.76
CA LEU A 101 4.09 12.27 10.17
C LEU A 101 3.07 13.27 10.73
N ARG A 102 3.56 14.44 11.17
CA ARG A 102 2.78 15.49 11.82
C ARG A 102 3.08 16.85 11.17
N ASP A 103 2.09 17.73 11.16
CA ASP A 103 2.29 19.13 10.77
C ASP A 103 2.75 19.99 11.96
N SER A 104 2.91 21.30 11.75
CA SER A 104 3.33 22.25 12.79
C SER A 104 2.34 22.39 13.95
N THR A 105 1.13 21.85 13.82
CA THR A 105 0.09 21.85 14.85
C THR A 105 -0.05 20.49 15.55
N ASP A 106 0.88 19.56 15.29
CA ASP A 106 0.86 18.17 15.76
C ASP A 106 -0.32 17.34 15.20
N THR A 107 -0.95 17.82 14.13
CA THR A 107 -2.02 17.08 13.44
C THR A 107 -1.39 15.99 12.58
N ALA A 108 -1.92 14.76 12.68
CA ALA A 108 -1.49 13.64 11.84
C ALA A 108 -1.73 13.96 10.37
N LEU A 109 -0.66 13.87 9.58
CA LEU A 109 -0.76 13.91 8.12
C LEU A 109 -1.16 12.52 7.59
N HIS A 110 -1.45 12.45 6.30
CA HIS A 110 -1.82 11.21 5.62
C HIS A 110 -0.78 10.87 4.57
N TYR A 111 -0.56 9.57 4.30
CA TYR A 111 0.27 9.17 3.17
C TYR A 111 -0.52 9.13 1.87
N ASP A 112 0.07 9.61 0.78
CA ASP A 112 -0.51 9.61 -0.56
C ASP A 112 0.00 8.47 -1.46
N ARG A 113 1.18 7.89 -1.16
CA ARG A 113 1.68 6.64 -1.76
C ARG A 113 2.28 5.74 -0.70
N LEU A 114 2.16 4.43 -0.93
CA LEU A 114 2.84 3.37 -0.18
C LEU A 114 3.48 2.38 -1.16
N SER A 115 4.66 1.88 -0.80
CA SER A 115 5.31 0.77 -1.50
C SER A 115 6.19 -0.01 -0.52
N ILE A 116 5.99 -1.32 -0.43
CA ILE A 116 6.76 -2.19 0.45
C ILE A 116 7.97 -2.77 -0.30
N SER A 117 9.10 -2.88 0.39
CA SER A 117 10.32 -3.47 -0.14
C SER A 117 10.10 -4.94 -0.54
N PRO A 118 10.90 -5.48 -1.48
CA PRO A 118 10.74 -6.86 -1.94
C PRO A 118 10.87 -7.92 -0.86
N ASP A 119 11.62 -7.66 0.22
CA ASP A 119 11.75 -8.55 1.38
C ASP A 119 10.64 -8.37 2.42
N GLY A 120 9.75 -7.40 2.23
CA GLY A 120 8.61 -7.15 3.10
C GLY A 120 8.94 -6.40 4.40
N LYS A 121 10.18 -5.93 4.59
CA LYS A 121 10.62 -5.35 5.86
C LYS A 121 10.45 -3.84 5.96
N ILE A 122 10.55 -3.13 4.83
CA ILE A 122 10.57 -1.68 4.79
C ILE A 122 9.38 -1.17 3.99
N LEU A 123 8.58 -0.31 4.58
CA LEU A 123 7.49 0.39 3.91
C LEU A 123 7.94 1.81 3.58
N ALA A 124 8.05 2.12 2.29
CA ALA A 124 8.21 3.48 1.80
C ALA A 124 6.84 4.15 1.74
N ALA A 125 6.74 5.37 2.27
CA ALA A 125 5.51 6.15 2.31
C ALA A 125 5.79 7.62 1.99
N THR A 126 4.89 8.29 1.27
CA THR A 126 5.06 9.69 0.86
C THR A 126 3.92 10.58 1.32
N HIS A 127 4.23 11.86 1.54
CA HIS A 127 3.26 12.94 1.72
C HIS A 127 3.82 14.20 1.07
N GLY A 128 3.24 14.63 -0.04
CA GLY A 128 3.74 15.78 -0.82
C GLY A 128 5.19 15.53 -1.27
N SER A 129 6.13 16.38 -0.83
CA SER A 129 7.56 16.27 -1.12
C SER A 129 8.35 15.36 -0.16
N THR A 130 7.70 14.85 0.89
CA THR A 130 8.34 14.06 1.95
C THR A 130 8.30 12.58 1.62
N LEU A 131 9.42 11.89 1.85
CA LEU A 131 9.55 10.44 1.79
C LEU A 131 9.95 9.90 3.17
N GLN A 132 9.26 8.87 3.66
CA GLN A 132 9.61 8.17 4.89
C GLN A 132 9.79 6.67 4.63
N TRP A 133 10.71 6.07 5.37
CA TRP A 133 10.86 4.63 5.47
C TRP A 133 10.40 4.20 6.85
N LEU A 134 9.52 3.21 6.89
CA LEU A 134 8.95 2.65 8.10
C LEU A 134 9.32 1.16 8.19
N SER A 135 9.53 0.66 9.40
CA SER A 135 9.54 -0.78 9.66
C SER A 135 8.14 -1.33 9.42
N ALA A 136 7.96 -2.23 8.46
CA ALA A 136 6.67 -2.84 8.17
C ALA A 136 6.16 -3.68 9.36
N GLU A 137 7.07 -4.20 10.18
CA GLU A 137 6.72 -4.98 11.36
C GLU A 137 6.17 -4.15 12.52
N THR A 138 6.71 -2.93 12.73
CA THR A 138 6.47 -2.14 13.93
C THR A 138 5.81 -0.78 13.68
N GLY A 139 5.76 -0.33 12.43
CA GLY A 139 5.29 1.00 12.05
C GLY A 139 6.22 2.14 12.45
N LYS A 140 7.39 1.85 13.05
CA LYS A 140 8.35 2.89 13.45
C LYS A 140 9.07 3.48 12.25
N VAL A 141 9.33 4.79 12.31
CA VAL A 141 10.17 5.49 11.33
C VAL A 141 11.61 5.00 11.44
N LEU A 142 12.15 4.55 10.32
CA LEU A 142 13.55 4.19 10.13
C LEU A 142 14.34 5.41 9.66
N ASP A 143 13.79 6.16 8.69
CA ASP A 143 14.41 7.38 8.16
C ASP A 143 13.37 8.30 7.51
N THR A 144 13.71 9.57 7.31
CA THR A 144 12.86 10.60 6.69
C THR A 144 13.68 11.56 5.82
N ALA A 145 13.23 11.74 4.58
CA ALA A 145 13.68 12.80 3.68
C ALA A 145 12.55 13.84 3.53
N GLU A 146 12.56 14.88 4.37
CA GLU A 146 11.51 15.93 4.41
C GLU A 146 11.38 16.73 3.10
N LYS A 147 12.49 16.90 2.38
CA LYS A 147 12.54 17.54 1.07
C LYS A 147 13.16 16.59 0.06
N ALA A 148 12.57 15.41 -0.05
CA ALA A 148 13.03 14.42 -1.01
C ALA A 148 12.97 14.99 -2.44
N HIS A 149 12.00 15.85 -2.76
CA HIS A 149 11.87 16.57 -4.02
C HIS A 149 11.48 18.04 -3.82
N ASP A 150 11.64 18.87 -4.87
CA ASP A 150 11.23 20.29 -4.88
C ASP A 150 9.75 20.45 -5.30
N GLY A 151 8.97 19.37 -5.19
CA GLY A 151 7.57 19.28 -5.54
C GLY A 151 7.00 17.90 -5.19
N ASP A 152 5.68 17.75 -5.30
CA ASP A 152 4.98 16.53 -4.92
C ASP A 152 5.52 15.29 -5.63
N ILE A 153 5.74 14.24 -4.85
CA ILE A 153 6.13 12.92 -5.33
C ILE A 153 4.87 12.29 -5.95
N THR A 154 4.97 11.94 -7.22
CA THR A 154 3.84 11.39 -7.99
C THR A 154 3.88 9.87 -8.09
N GLY A 155 5.06 9.28 -7.95
CA GLY A 155 5.25 7.84 -8.01
C GLY A 155 6.48 7.36 -7.25
N ILE A 156 6.37 6.15 -6.71
CA ILE A 156 7.45 5.44 -6.02
C ILE A 156 7.49 3.98 -6.49
N ALA A 157 8.68 3.41 -6.65
CA ALA A 157 8.85 2.02 -7.07
C ALA A 157 10.15 1.43 -6.52
N TRP A 158 10.06 0.28 -5.84
CA TRP A 158 11.23 -0.47 -5.43
C TRP A 158 11.86 -1.21 -6.60
N SER A 159 13.19 -1.26 -6.64
CA SER A 159 13.90 -2.25 -7.44
C SER A 159 13.50 -3.65 -6.98
N PRO A 160 13.14 -4.58 -7.89
CA PRO A 160 12.72 -5.93 -7.51
C PRO A 160 13.88 -6.78 -6.97
N LYS A 161 15.12 -6.32 -7.13
CA LYS A 161 16.34 -6.98 -6.64
C LYS A 161 17.24 -5.98 -5.93
N THR A 162 18.05 -6.47 -5.01
CA THR A 162 19.09 -5.66 -4.40
C THR A 162 20.14 -5.23 -5.42
N ILE A 163 20.65 -4.03 -5.29
CA ILE A 163 21.72 -3.48 -6.13
C ILE A 163 23.03 -3.52 -5.32
N PRO A 164 24.17 -3.92 -5.93
CA PRO A 164 25.47 -3.83 -5.27
C PRO A 164 25.82 -2.38 -4.94
N ASN A 165 26.22 -2.12 -3.70
CA ASN A 165 26.74 -0.84 -3.23
C ASN A 165 28.02 -1.11 -2.41
N GLY A 166 29.16 -1.12 -3.09
CA GLY A 166 30.41 -1.62 -2.52
C GLY A 166 30.33 -3.12 -2.21
N ASN A 167 30.63 -3.50 -0.97
CA ASN A 167 30.57 -4.89 -0.51
C ASN A 167 29.18 -5.32 -0.05
N GLU A 168 28.21 -4.40 -0.02
CA GLU A 168 26.86 -4.66 0.46
C GLU A 168 25.85 -4.71 -0.70
N LYS A 169 24.72 -5.35 -0.44
CA LYS A 169 23.58 -5.39 -1.35
C LYS A 169 22.44 -4.62 -0.69
N VAL A 170 21.99 -3.56 -1.34
CA VAL A 170 20.97 -2.65 -0.79
C VAL A 170 19.69 -2.70 -1.61
N PHE A 171 18.55 -2.53 -0.94
CA PHE A 171 17.32 -2.22 -1.64
C PHE A 171 17.35 -0.76 -2.11
N VAL A 172 16.90 -0.52 -3.34
CA VAL A 172 16.85 0.82 -3.91
C VAL A 172 15.42 1.17 -4.27
N LEU A 173 14.97 2.35 -3.84
CA LEU A 173 13.69 2.93 -4.19
C LEU A 173 13.91 4.04 -5.23
N ALA A 174 13.08 4.07 -6.28
CA ALA A 174 12.98 5.19 -7.19
C ALA A 174 11.77 6.07 -6.82
N THR A 175 11.92 7.39 -6.90
CA THR A 175 10.84 8.37 -6.76
C THR A 175 10.79 9.29 -7.95
N ALA A 176 9.59 9.63 -8.42
CA ALA A 176 9.34 10.60 -9.48
C ALA A 176 8.49 11.75 -8.94
N SER A 177 8.72 12.98 -9.39
CA SER A 177 8.04 14.18 -8.89
C SER A 177 7.65 15.15 -10.01
N VAL A 178 6.68 16.01 -9.71
CA VAL A 178 6.32 17.17 -10.55
C VAL A 178 7.49 18.14 -10.76
N ASP A 179 8.55 18.06 -9.95
CA ASP A 179 9.79 18.81 -10.10
C ASP A 179 10.64 18.41 -11.33
N LYS A 180 10.13 17.47 -12.14
CA LYS A 180 10.72 16.93 -13.37
C LYS A 180 11.96 16.06 -13.13
N LYS A 181 12.18 15.58 -11.90
CA LYS A 181 13.31 14.71 -11.54
C LYS A 181 12.83 13.33 -11.12
N VAL A 182 13.70 12.35 -11.36
CA VAL A 182 13.66 11.03 -10.73
C VAL A 182 14.86 10.92 -9.80
N LYS A 183 14.65 10.44 -8.57
CA LYS A 183 15.71 10.20 -7.60
C LYS A 183 15.74 8.73 -7.19
N LEU A 184 16.94 8.25 -6.88
CA LEU A 184 17.17 6.89 -6.37
C LEU A 184 17.68 6.98 -4.93
N TRP A 185 17.17 6.10 -4.09
CA TRP A 185 17.43 6.09 -2.66
C TRP A 185 17.85 4.69 -2.25
N ALA A 186 19.02 4.56 -1.62
CA ALA A 186 19.33 3.34 -0.88
C ALA A 186 18.43 3.30 0.37
N ALA A 187 17.77 2.18 0.61
CA ALA A 187 16.97 2.01 1.81
C ALA A 187 17.85 2.03 3.07
N PRO A 188 17.33 2.52 4.20
CA PRO A 188 17.94 2.29 5.50
C PRO A 188 18.07 0.78 5.77
N SER A 189 19.17 0.38 6.41
CA SER A 189 19.42 -1.01 6.83
C SER A 189 18.71 -1.39 8.12
#